data_AF-A0A669C3J8-F1
#
_entry.id   AF-A0A669C3J8-F1
#
_cell.length_a   1.000
_cell.length_b   1.000
_cell.length_c   1.000
_cell.angle_alpha   90.00
_cell.angle_beta   90.00
_cell.angle_gamma   90.00
#
_symmetry.space_group_name_H-M   'P 1'
#
loop_
_entity.id
_entity.type
_entity.pdbx_description
1 polymer ?
#
loop_
_entity_poly.entity_id
_entity_poly.type
_entity_poly.pdbx_seq_one_letter_code
_entity_poly.pdbx_strand_id
1 'polypeptide(L)'
;SFFLKYRKLWARGPGSAAGDYPPPAEAPASPPNSEPAAAPQRRPKKDPSGCSVLLFPGQGSQFVGMGRGLLKYPNVKEMFTVAQKILGYDLFESTSLQKTVHCQPAVFVTSLAAVERLNQENPKAIEMCVAAAGFSVGEFAALVFSGAMNFAEGRKTSFLGFFVHL
;
A
#
# COMPACT_ATOMS: atom_id res chain seq x y z
N SER A 1 11.96 -1.00 10.66
CA SER A 1 10.52 -1.18 10.42
C SER A 1 10.25 -1.31 8.92
N PHE A 2 9.50 -2.35 8.53
CA PHE A 2 9.03 -2.64 7.16
C PHE A 2 8.68 -1.35 6.38
N PHE A 3 7.85 -0.48 6.95
CA PHE A 3 7.37 0.75 6.31
C PHE A 3 8.48 1.75 5.96
N LEU A 4 9.48 1.89 6.83
CA LEU A 4 10.60 2.80 6.59
C LEU A 4 11.50 2.31 5.45
N LYS A 5 11.52 1.00 5.18
CA LYS A 5 12.27 0.38 4.09
C LYS A 5 11.62 0.69 2.73
N TYR A 6 10.31 0.50 2.60
CA TYR A 6 9.59 0.76 1.35
C TYR A 6 9.53 2.24 1.00
N ARG A 7 9.39 3.12 2.00
CA ARG A 7 9.47 4.57 1.79
C ARG A 7 10.81 5.00 1.20
N LYS A 8 11.92 4.39 1.63
CA LYS A 8 13.26 4.63 1.06
C LYS A 8 13.42 4.05 -0.35
N LEU A 9 12.80 2.91 -0.65
CA LEU A 9 12.82 2.31 -1.99
C LEU A 9 12.10 3.20 -3.01
N TRP A 10 10.92 3.72 -2.67
CA TRP A 10 10.15 4.61 -3.55
C TRP A 10 10.73 6.03 -3.66
N ALA A 11 11.38 6.54 -2.61
CA ALA A 11 12.11 7.81 -2.67
C ALA A 11 13.36 7.76 -3.58
N ARG A 12 13.88 6.55 -3.86
CA ARG A 12 15.03 6.33 -4.75
C ARG A 12 14.64 6.06 -6.21
N GLY A 13 13.34 6.01 -6.52
CA GLY A 13 12.87 5.95 -7.89
C GLY A 13 13.20 7.25 -8.65
N PRO A 14 13.37 7.20 -9.98
CA PRO A 14 13.66 8.42 -10.75
C PRO A 14 12.45 9.35 -10.69
N GLY A 15 12.55 10.42 -9.89
CA GLY A 15 11.64 11.56 -9.94
C GLY A 15 10.88 11.94 -8.66
N SER A 16 11.43 11.80 -7.45
CA SER A 16 10.86 12.50 -6.29
C SER A 16 11.89 13.45 -5.67
N ALA A 17 11.98 14.64 -6.27
CA ALA A 17 12.49 15.79 -5.54
C ALA A 17 11.41 16.18 -4.52
N ALA A 18 11.71 15.96 -3.24
CA ALA A 18 11.01 16.63 -2.16
C ALA A 18 11.30 18.13 -2.29
N GLY A 19 10.29 18.90 -2.68
CA GLY A 19 10.31 20.35 -2.69
C GLY A 19 9.11 20.84 -1.88
N ASP A 20 9.36 21.80 -1.00
CA ASP A 20 8.44 22.41 -0.06
C ASP A 20 7.10 22.77 -0.69
N TYR A 21 5.99 22.37 -0.05
CA TYR A 21 4.66 22.85 -0.43
C TYR A 21 4.46 24.24 0.19
N PRO A 22 4.40 25.33 -0.60
CA PRO A 22 3.94 26.61 -0.07
C PRO A 22 2.42 26.52 0.22
N PRO A 23 1.90 27.30 1.18
CA PRO A 23 0.47 27.33 1.46
C PRO A 23 -0.32 27.81 0.23
N PRO A 24 -1.58 27.38 0.06
CA PRO A 24 -2.35 27.70 -1.14
C PRO A 24 -2.59 29.21 -1.23
N ALA A 25 -2.08 29.83 -2.30
CA ALA A 25 -2.43 31.21 -2.65
C ALA A 25 -3.85 31.26 -3.23
N GLU A 26 -4.64 32.24 -2.77
CA GLU A 26 -5.92 32.64 -3.36
C GLU A 26 -5.82 32.79 -4.88
N ALA A 27 -6.79 32.26 -5.61
CA ALA A 27 -6.81 32.24 -7.06
C ALA A 27 -6.95 33.65 -7.66
N PRO A 28 -5.99 34.14 -8.48
CA PRO A 28 -6.24 35.28 -9.35
C PRO A 28 -6.83 34.82 -10.68
N ALA A 29 -7.77 35.62 -11.19
CA ALA A 29 -8.52 35.43 -12.43
C ALA A 29 -7.63 35.20 -13.67
N SER A 30 -8.12 34.36 -14.59
CA SER A 30 -7.45 33.92 -15.80
C SER A 30 -7.05 35.06 -16.75
N PRO A 31 -5.83 35.10 -17.30
CA PRO A 31 -5.52 35.90 -18.48
C PRO A 31 -5.91 35.14 -19.77
N PRO A 32 -6.28 35.85 -20.85
CA PRO A 32 -6.61 35.25 -22.13
C PRO A 32 -5.33 34.93 -22.92
N ASN A 33 -5.38 33.84 -23.69
CA ASN A 33 -4.34 33.25 -24.55
C ASN A 33 -3.35 32.31 -23.84
N SER A 34 -3.68 31.02 -23.89
CA SER A 34 -2.75 29.92 -23.58
C SER A 34 -2.73 28.94 -24.74
N GLU A 35 -1.54 28.75 -25.31
CA GLU A 35 -1.17 27.78 -26.33
C GLU A 35 -1.70 26.36 -26.02
N PRO A 36 -1.92 25.49 -27.03
CA PRO A 36 -2.40 24.14 -26.79
C PRO A 36 -1.45 23.40 -25.84
N ALA A 37 -1.99 22.95 -24.70
CA ALA A 37 -1.30 22.16 -23.71
C ALA A 37 -0.56 21.00 -24.38
N ALA A 38 0.76 20.93 -24.17
CA ALA A 38 1.61 19.87 -24.67
C ALA A 38 1.01 18.50 -24.28
N ALA A 39 0.83 17.63 -25.28
CA ALA A 39 0.31 16.29 -25.09
C ALA A 39 1.10 15.56 -23.97
N PRO A 40 0.44 14.75 -23.12
CA PRO A 40 1.11 14.07 -22.02
C PRO A 40 2.26 13.21 -22.57
N GLN A 41 3.49 13.59 -22.22
CA GLN A 41 4.69 12.87 -22.65
C GLN A 41 4.61 11.43 -22.14
N ARG A 42 4.58 10.48 -23.08
CA ARG A 42 4.45 9.06 -22.79
C ARG A 42 5.69 8.62 -22.02
N ARG A 43 5.51 8.07 -20.81
CA ARG A 43 6.62 7.54 -19.99
C ARG A 43 7.54 6.65 -20.84
N PRO A 44 8.87 6.76 -20.74
CA PRO A 44 9.80 5.94 -21.51
C PRO A 44 9.46 4.45 -21.36
N LYS A 45 9.39 3.72 -22.48
CA LYS A 45 9.09 2.28 -22.47
C LYS A 45 10.25 1.56 -21.76
N LYS A 46 9.97 0.95 -20.61
CA LYS A 46 10.90 0.07 -19.90
C LYS A 46 10.75 -1.35 -20.44
N ASP A 47 11.85 -2.09 -20.52
CA ASP A 47 11.82 -3.50 -20.89
C ASP A 47 11.00 -4.29 -19.85
N PRO A 48 9.91 -4.99 -20.24
CA PRO A 48 9.05 -5.72 -19.32
C PRO A 48 9.78 -6.87 -18.61
N SER A 49 10.86 -7.41 -19.17
CA SER A 49 11.67 -8.46 -18.54
C SER A 49 12.48 -7.96 -17.34
N GLY A 50 12.70 -6.64 -17.26
CA GLY A 50 13.47 -5.98 -16.20
C GLY A 50 12.62 -5.23 -15.18
N CYS A 51 11.29 -5.37 -15.18
CA CYS A 51 10.43 -4.65 -14.25
C CYS A 51 9.29 -5.51 -13.72
N SER A 52 8.79 -5.18 -12.54
CA SER A 52 7.65 -5.83 -11.92
C SER A 52 6.52 -4.83 -11.68
N VAL A 53 5.29 -5.35 -11.63
CA VAL A 53 4.09 -4.63 -11.22
C VAL A 53 3.42 -5.44 -10.12
N LEU A 54 3.04 -4.80 -9.02
CA LEU A 54 2.35 -5.45 -7.91
C LEU A 54 0.87 -5.11 -7.95
N LEU A 55 0.03 -6.14 -7.99
CA LEU A 55 -1.42 -6.01 -7.98
C LEU A 55 -1.97 -6.57 -6.67
N PHE A 56 -2.76 -5.76 -5.99
CA PHE A 56 -3.33 -6.08 -4.68
C PHE A 56 -4.82 -6.40 -4.82
N PRO A 57 -5.26 -7.59 -4.35
CA PRO A 57 -6.65 -8.01 -4.48
C PRO A 57 -7.58 -7.20 -3.56
N GLY A 58 -8.85 -7.14 -3.93
CA GLY A 58 -9.90 -6.56 -3.10
C GLY A 58 -10.64 -7.60 -2.24
N GLN A 59 -11.81 -7.21 -1.74
CA GLN A 59 -12.73 -8.12 -1.05
C GLN A 59 -13.17 -9.26 -1.99
N GLY A 60 -13.31 -10.46 -1.44
CA GLY A 60 -13.63 -11.70 -2.16
C GLY A 60 -12.48 -12.72 -2.16
N SER A 61 -11.24 -12.29 -1.88
CA SER A 61 -10.07 -13.18 -1.81
C SER A 61 -9.79 -13.75 -0.41
N GLN A 62 -10.62 -13.42 0.58
CA GLN A 62 -10.45 -13.85 1.96
C GLN A 62 -10.86 -15.32 2.18
N PHE A 63 -10.12 -16.01 3.03
CA PHE A 63 -10.47 -17.35 3.51
C PHE A 63 -9.95 -17.55 4.93
N VAL A 64 -10.58 -18.46 5.67
CA VAL A 64 -10.22 -18.72 7.07
C VAL A 64 -8.78 -19.25 7.14
N GLY A 65 -7.95 -18.61 7.97
CA GLY A 65 -6.55 -18.96 8.11
C GLY A 65 -5.62 -18.39 7.03
N MET A 66 -6.10 -17.48 6.18
CA MET A 66 -5.22 -16.72 5.27
C MET A 66 -4.07 -16.06 6.05
N GLY A 67 -2.86 -16.12 5.50
CA GLY A 67 -1.68 -15.55 6.13
C GLY A 67 -1.03 -16.41 7.24
N ARG A 68 -1.65 -17.49 7.75
CA ARG A 68 -1.06 -18.34 8.81
C ARG A 68 0.31 -18.91 8.40
N GLY A 69 0.42 -19.39 7.17
CA GLY A 69 1.68 -19.91 6.61
C GLY A 69 2.78 -18.86 6.43
N LEU A 70 2.43 -17.56 6.54
CA LEU A 70 3.38 -16.45 6.44
C LEU A 70 3.96 -16.06 7.81
N LEU A 71 3.40 -16.55 8.94
CA LEU A 71 3.90 -16.27 10.29
C LEU A 71 5.31 -16.78 10.57
N LYS A 72 5.85 -17.64 9.70
CA LYS A 72 7.26 -18.05 9.71
C LYS A 72 8.22 -16.87 9.47
N TYR A 73 7.73 -15.78 8.90
CA TYR A 73 8.50 -14.56 8.67
C TYR A 73 8.35 -13.60 9.88
N PRO A 74 9.44 -13.23 10.59
CA PRO A 74 9.36 -12.43 11.81
C PRO A 74 8.63 -11.09 11.63
N ASN A 75 8.89 -10.39 10.52
CA ASN A 75 8.22 -9.12 10.18
C ASN A 75 6.72 -9.29 9.96
N VAL A 76 6.28 -10.44 9.43
CA VAL A 76 4.86 -10.75 9.27
C VAL A 76 4.21 -10.98 10.64
N LYS A 77 4.88 -11.72 11.54
CA LYS A 77 4.37 -11.94 12.90
C LYS A 77 4.18 -10.63 13.68
N GLU A 78 5.14 -9.71 13.57
CA GLU A 78 5.02 -8.37 14.15
C GLU A 78 3.85 -7.59 13.53
N MET A 79 3.71 -7.63 12.20
CA MET A 79 2.61 -6.98 11.49
C MET A 79 1.23 -7.44 11.97
N PHE A 80 1.02 -8.75 12.12
CA PHE A 80 -0.23 -9.30 12.65
C PHE A 80 -0.44 -8.95 14.12
N THR A 81 0.61 -8.89 14.93
CA THR A 81 0.54 -8.47 16.34
C THR A 81 0.13 -7.01 16.46
N VAL A 82 0.71 -6.12 15.64
CA VAL A 82 0.32 -4.71 15.58
C VAL A 82 -1.12 -4.59 15.10
N ALA A 83 -1.52 -5.38 14.10
CA ALA A 83 -2.88 -5.36 13.58
C ALA A 83 -3.91 -5.78 14.64
N GLN A 84 -3.65 -6.86 15.37
CA GLN A 84 -4.48 -7.31 16.49
C GLN A 84 -4.65 -6.23 17.56
N LYS A 85 -3.58 -5.51 17.91
CA LYS A 85 -3.62 -4.42 18.89
C LYS A 85 -4.50 -3.24 18.44
N ILE A 86 -4.49 -2.91 17.14
CA ILE A 86 -5.27 -1.79 16.60
C ILE A 86 -6.73 -2.19 16.42
N LEU A 87 -6.99 -3.39 15.91
CA LEU A 87 -8.33 -3.88 15.61
C LEU A 87 -9.09 -4.36 16.86
N GLY A 88 -8.36 -4.77 17.91
CA GLY A 88 -8.94 -5.31 19.14
C GLY A 88 -9.40 -6.77 19.03
N TYR A 89 -9.09 -7.47 17.93
CA TYR A 89 -9.41 -8.88 17.73
C TYR A 89 -8.34 -9.58 16.87
N ASP A 90 -8.30 -10.92 16.93
CA ASP A 90 -7.40 -11.73 16.10
C ASP A 90 -7.99 -11.97 14.69
N LEU A 91 -7.23 -11.59 13.66
CA LEU A 91 -7.56 -11.82 12.25
C LEU A 91 -7.60 -13.31 11.87
N PHE A 92 -6.93 -14.19 12.62
CA PHE A 92 -6.91 -15.62 12.36
C PHE A 92 -8.07 -16.38 12.98
N GLU A 93 -8.74 -15.80 13.97
CA GLU A 93 -9.83 -16.43 14.72
C GLU A 93 -11.21 -15.87 14.35
N SER A 94 -11.28 -14.81 13.53
CA SER A 94 -12.55 -14.27 13.06
C SER A 94 -13.28 -15.29 12.19
N THR A 95 -14.26 -15.99 12.76
CA THR A 95 -15.15 -16.94 12.07
C THR A 95 -16.13 -16.27 11.12
N SER A 96 -16.22 -14.93 11.19
CA SER A 96 -17.13 -14.08 10.43
C SER A 96 -16.44 -13.28 9.31
N LEU A 97 -15.52 -13.90 8.56
CA LEU A 97 -14.89 -13.28 7.37
C LEU A 97 -15.90 -12.92 6.25
N GLN A 98 -17.17 -13.26 6.40
CA GLN A 98 -18.27 -12.81 5.53
C GLN A 98 -18.71 -11.37 5.83
N LYS A 99 -18.46 -10.86 7.04
CA LYS A 99 -18.72 -9.45 7.35
C LYS A 99 -17.57 -8.59 6.84
N THR A 100 -17.93 -7.55 6.10
CA THR A 100 -17.01 -6.57 5.51
C THR A 100 -15.98 -6.04 6.52
N VAL A 101 -16.41 -5.78 7.76
CA VAL A 101 -15.58 -5.28 8.87
C VAL A 101 -14.41 -6.18 9.26
N HIS A 102 -14.48 -7.49 8.99
CA HIS A 102 -13.39 -8.44 9.23
C HIS A 102 -12.66 -8.80 7.94
N CYS A 103 -13.39 -8.90 6.84
CA CYS A 103 -12.83 -9.24 5.54
C CYS A 103 -11.79 -8.22 5.07
N GLN A 104 -12.12 -6.93 5.09
CA GLN A 104 -11.27 -5.90 4.52
C GLN A 104 -9.92 -5.78 5.25
N PRO A 105 -9.86 -5.73 6.60
CA PRO A 105 -8.59 -5.79 7.32
C PRO A 105 -7.80 -7.08 7.06
N ALA A 106 -8.47 -8.24 6.97
CA ALA A 106 -7.80 -9.51 6.71
C ALA A 106 -7.10 -9.50 5.35
N VAL A 107 -7.80 -9.06 4.29
CA VAL A 107 -7.24 -8.91 2.93
C VAL A 107 -6.07 -7.92 2.93
N PHE A 108 -6.24 -6.76 3.57
CA PHE A 108 -5.21 -5.73 3.64
C PHE A 108 -3.92 -6.21 4.33
N VAL A 109 -4.03 -6.77 5.55
CA VAL A 109 -2.85 -7.23 6.31
C VAL A 109 -2.17 -8.40 5.61
N THR A 110 -2.95 -9.35 5.07
CA THR A 110 -2.39 -10.51 4.36
C THR A 110 -1.71 -10.12 3.06
N SER A 111 -2.22 -9.10 2.36
CA SER A 111 -1.59 -8.53 1.17
C SER A 111 -0.20 -7.98 1.46
N LEU A 112 -0.05 -7.23 2.55
CA LEU A 112 1.26 -6.71 2.98
C LEU A 112 2.18 -7.82 3.51
N ALA A 113 1.63 -8.84 4.15
CA ALA A 113 2.40 -10.03 4.54
C ALA A 113 2.95 -10.80 3.33
N ALA A 114 2.18 -10.86 2.23
CA ALA A 114 2.64 -11.47 0.97
C ALA A 114 3.79 -10.67 0.34
N VAL A 115 3.76 -9.34 0.43
CA VAL A 115 4.89 -8.48 0.03
C VAL A 115 6.13 -8.78 0.85
N GLU A 116 6.00 -8.97 2.16
CA GLU A 116 7.14 -9.30 3.01
C GLU A 116 7.75 -10.65 2.63
N ARG A 117 6.91 -11.66 2.37
CA ARG A 117 7.36 -12.93 1.81
C ARG A 117 8.11 -12.72 0.49
N LEU A 118 7.53 -11.97 -0.45
CA LEU A 118 8.13 -11.71 -1.75
C LEU A 118 9.47 -11.00 -1.62
N ASN A 119 9.59 -10.04 -0.69
CA ASN A 119 10.84 -9.36 -0.41
C ASN A 119 11.94 -10.30 0.12
N GLN A 120 11.58 -11.36 0.84
CA GLN A 120 12.54 -12.36 1.32
C GLN A 120 12.89 -13.38 0.24
N GLU A 121 11.92 -13.84 -0.57
CA GLU A 121 12.13 -14.85 -1.61
C GLU A 121 12.76 -14.26 -2.89
N ASN A 122 12.39 -13.03 -3.25
CA ASN A 122 12.86 -12.35 -4.45
C ASN A 122 12.89 -10.81 -4.24
N PRO A 123 13.91 -10.27 -3.56
CA PRO A 123 14.03 -8.84 -3.31
C PRO A 123 14.11 -8.01 -4.61
N LYS A 124 14.66 -8.57 -5.69
CA LYS A 124 14.73 -7.90 -7.00
C LYS A 124 13.34 -7.55 -7.54
N ALA A 125 12.34 -8.40 -7.30
CA ALA A 125 10.96 -8.11 -7.71
C ALA A 125 10.37 -6.91 -6.96
N ILE A 126 10.88 -6.57 -5.79
CA ILE A 126 10.48 -5.36 -5.06
C ILE A 126 11.26 -4.15 -5.57
N GLU A 127 12.58 -4.28 -5.73
CA GLU A 127 13.47 -3.19 -6.15
C GLU A 127 13.17 -2.71 -7.58
N MET A 128 12.79 -3.62 -8.46
CA MET A 128 12.45 -3.33 -9.85
C MET A 128 10.96 -3.03 -10.06
N CYS A 129 10.18 -2.90 -8.98
CA CYS A 129 8.77 -2.58 -9.06
C CYS A 129 8.56 -1.16 -9.58
N VAL A 130 7.86 -1.02 -10.71
CA VAL A 130 7.61 0.27 -11.35
C VAL A 130 6.19 0.78 -11.13
N ALA A 131 5.28 -0.09 -10.71
CA ALA A 131 3.90 0.27 -10.42
C ALA A 131 3.29 -0.68 -9.40
N ALA A 132 2.42 -0.12 -8.56
CA ALA A 132 1.55 -0.86 -7.67
C ALA A 132 0.12 -0.37 -7.90
N ALA A 133 -0.84 -1.28 -7.92
CA ALA A 133 -2.26 -0.96 -8.01
C ALA A 133 -3.07 -1.96 -7.21
N GLY A 134 -4.25 -1.58 -6.77
CA GLY A 134 -5.13 -2.49 -6.07
C GLY A 134 -6.59 -2.23 -6.37
N PHE A 135 -7.41 -3.25 -6.17
CA PHE A 135 -8.85 -3.16 -6.39
C PHE A 135 -9.58 -2.93 -5.07
N SER A 136 -10.36 -1.84 -4.96
CA SER A 136 -11.11 -1.49 -3.75
C SER A 136 -10.19 -1.46 -2.52
N VAL A 137 -10.40 -2.30 -1.50
CA VAL A 137 -9.52 -2.38 -0.32
C VAL A 137 -8.04 -2.65 -0.68
N GLY A 138 -7.77 -3.30 -1.80
CA GLY A 138 -6.41 -3.54 -2.28
C GLY A 138 -5.65 -2.25 -2.62
N GLU A 139 -6.34 -1.16 -2.97
CA GLU A 139 -5.72 0.14 -3.26
C GLU A 139 -4.92 0.65 -2.04
N PHE A 140 -5.45 0.44 -0.84
CA PHE A 140 -4.75 0.82 0.39
C PHE A 140 -3.49 0.00 0.62
N ALA A 141 -3.50 -1.30 0.29
CA ALA A 141 -2.28 -2.11 0.33
C ALA A 141 -1.24 -1.58 -0.68
N ALA A 142 -1.67 -1.12 -1.86
CA ALA A 142 -0.80 -0.50 -2.85
C ALA A 142 -0.21 0.84 -2.35
N LEU A 143 -1.02 1.70 -1.73
CA LEU A 143 -0.58 2.98 -1.16
C LEU A 143 0.38 2.80 0.02
N VAL A 144 0.14 1.79 0.84
CA VAL A 144 1.03 1.46 1.95
C VAL A 144 2.35 0.85 1.44
N PHE A 145 2.28 -0.02 0.43
CA PHE A 145 3.45 -0.55 -0.25
C PHE A 145 4.29 0.55 -0.91
N SER A 146 3.66 1.56 -1.52
CA SER A 146 4.37 2.69 -2.14
C SER A 146 4.99 3.65 -1.12
N GLY A 147 4.66 3.51 0.16
CA GLY A 147 5.06 4.43 1.20
C GLY A 147 4.29 5.76 1.18
N ALA A 148 3.24 5.88 0.35
CA ALA A 148 2.34 7.02 0.34
C ALA A 148 1.44 7.06 1.58
N MET A 149 1.22 5.90 2.21
CA MET A 149 0.44 5.77 3.44
C MET A 149 1.17 4.91 4.48
N ASN A 150 0.96 5.24 5.76
CA ASN A 150 1.48 4.46 6.87
C ASN A 150 0.49 3.36 7.29
N PHE A 151 1.00 2.19 7.65
CA PHE A 151 0.19 1.05 8.11
C PHE A 151 -0.42 1.23 9.49
N ALA A 152 0.34 1.78 10.44
CA ALA A 152 0.00 1.80 11.86
C ALA A 152 0.43 3.09 12.56
N GLU A 153 0.25 4.27 11.94
CA GLU A 153 0.45 5.51 12.70
C GLU A 153 -0.66 5.71 13.73
N GLY A 154 -0.25 5.97 14.97
CA GLY A 154 -1.08 6.02 16.20
C GLY A 154 -2.05 7.19 16.31
N ARG A 155 -2.67 7.61 15.21
CA ARG A 155 -3.81 8.54 15.19
C ARG A 155 -4.89 7.95 14.29
N LYS A 156 -6.12 8.49 14.40
CA LYS A 156 -7.34 8.11 13.65
C LYS A 156 -7.19 8.07 12.11
N THR A 157 -6.00 8.36 11.57
CA THR A 157 -5.66 8.45 10.15
C THR A 157 -4.92 7.20 9.62
N SER A 158 -4.59 6.21 10.47
CA SER A 158 -4.12 4.91 9.94
C SER A 158 -5.29 4.15 9.32
N PHE A 159 -5.07 3.56 8.14
CA PHE A 159 -6.12 2.80 7.44
C PHE A 159 -6.63 1.61 8.26
N LEU A 160 -5.77 1.01 9.08
CA LEU A 160 -6.23 -0.04 9.98
C LEU A 160 -7.18 0.49 11.07
N GLY A 161 -7.03 1.74 11.50
CA GLY A 161 -7.97 2.44 12.38
C GLY A 161 -9.27 2.86 11.69
N PHE A 162 -9.28 3.02 10.37
CA PHE A 162 -10.50 3.24 9.58
C PHE A 162 -11.43 2.03 9.67
N PHE A 163 -10.90 0.80 9.67
CA PHE A 163 -11.71 -0.40 9.87
C PHE A 163 -12.34 -0.54 11.25
N VAL A 164 -11.78 0.10 12.27
CA VAL A 164 -12.35 0.08 13.63
C VAL A 164 -13.66 0.87 13.69
N HIS A 165 -13.88 1.80 12.76
CA HIS A 165 -15.04 2.71 12.73
C HIS A 165 -16.05 2.38 11.62
N LEU A 166 -15.83 1.32 10.85
CA LEU A 166 -16.76 0.77 9.85
C LEU A 166 -17.63 -0.34 10.47
#